data_AF-A0A7W2G4N0-F1
#
_entry.id   AF-A0A7W2G4N0-F1
#
_cell.length_a   1.000
_cell.length_b   1.000
_cell.length_c   1.000
_cell.angle_alpha   90.00
_cell.angle_beta   90.00
_cell.angle_gamma   90.00
#
_symmetry.space_group_name_H-M   'P 1'
#
loop_
_entity.id
_entity.type
_entity.pdbx_description
1 polymer ?
#
loop_
_entity_poly.entity_id
_entity_poly.type
_entity_poly.pdbx_seq_one_letter_code
_entity_poly.pdbx_strand_id
1 'polypeptide(L)'
;MNNYELEKVPKKDRRNWLTMFSVLIAIGVDLSSIMLGKEISSGMSMESAIFSVIIGSFIVAILCTVCALVGSGTHLSTAMITKYVFGKKGAKIFSLVIGLSLLGWFGVQVGFFAQNAQTILLDMFNINISTGILSLIGGILMMTTAVFGYRAIEKLSVLSVPFLLAIILFTLYQAVTKYTYSNSLVENTMSSASATSLVISIFIVGATTTPDISRWAKSKMDAIISTFFGILIGNSFMIVIAIVLTSYMNNSDIMKIFIILGLGIPGILTLTLAQWTTNTTNLYSASLGISLIFSKMSKRNLTIILGLIATSLAVFGIYDNFITFLNILAIIIAPIGGIYSAEYFVIKEKFKMIEENKEANSIVIRSMIAWGIGILITYLTTGNQQGAYITLTGIPPLDGFIAGFIVQVIISFVFKSIKSEKIDKHKVNGKAV
;
A
#
# COMPACT_ATOMS: atom_id res chain seq x y z
N MET A 1 -1.55 -21.45 14.00
CA MET A 1 -0.21 -21.12 13.46
C MET A 1 0.38 -20.03 14.33
N ASN A 2 1.59 -20.23 14.89
CA ASN A 2 2.30 -19.14 15.54
C ASN A 2 2.73 -18.16 14.44
N ASN A 3 2.34 -16.90 14.56
CA ASN A 3 2.45 -15.93 13.47
C ASN A 3 3.83 -15.22 13.44
N TYR A 4 4.73 -15.56 14.38
CA TYR A 4 6.09 -15.03 14.55
C TYR A 4 6.15 -13.49 14.44
N GLU A 5 5.15 -12.79 15.01
CA GLU A 5 4.99 -11.34 14.83
C GLU A 5 6.11 -10.53 15.51
N LEU A 6 6.64 -11.06 16.63
CA LEU A 6 7.64 -10.41 17.48
C LEU A 6 8.98 -11.17 17.52
N GLU A 7 9.15 -12.19 16.68
CA GLU A 7 10.33 -13.04 16.65
C GLU A 7 10.70 -13.43 15.21
N LYS A 8 11.87 -14.06 15.02
CA LYS A 8 12.33 -14.48 13.68
C LYS A 8 11.55 -15.70 13.20
N VAL A 9 11.25 -15.75 11.91
CA VAL A 9 10.66 -16.95 11.29
C VAL A 9 11.67 -18.12 11.29
N PRO A 10 11.34 -19.26 11.94
CA PRO A 10 12.21 -20.43 12.00
C PRO A 10 12.46 -21.04 10.62
N LYS A 11 13.64 -21.66 10.42
CA LYS A 11 14.01 -22.28 9.12
C LYS A 11 12.98 -23.27 8.59
N LYS A 12 12.37 -24.07 9.47
CA LYS A 12 11.37 -25.09 9.13
C LYS A 12 10.06 -24.53 8.56
N ASP A 13 9.71 -23.29 8.90
CA ASP A 13 8.45 -22.66 8.51
C ASP A 13 8.57 -21.79 7.25
N ARG A 14 9.79 -21.65 6.71
CA ARG A 14 10.07 -20.84 5.52
C ARG A 14 9.50 -21.46 4.25
N ARG A 15 9.06 -20.59 3.34
CA ARG A 15 8.34 -20.90 2.10
C ARG A 15 9.20 -20.63 0.86
N ASN A 16 8.90 -21.36 -0.21
CA ASN A 16 9.51 -21.14 -1.52
C ASN A 16 8.92 -19.91 -2.21
N TRP A 17 9.54 -19.49 -3.31
CA TRP A 17 9.07 -18.35 -4.09
C TRP A 17 7.62 -18.50 -4.58
N LEU A 18 7.18 -19.70 -5.00
CA LEU A 18 5.82 -19.92 -5.52
C LEU A 18 4.74 -19.51 -4.53
N THR A 19 4.88 -19.91 -3.27
CA THR A 19 3.89 -19.58 -2.23
C THR A 19 3.77 -18.08 -2.03
N MET A 20 4.91 -17.38 -1.94
CA MET A 20 4.93 -15.93 -1.75
C MET A 20 4.44 -15.19 -3.00
N PHE A 21 4.81 -15.67 -4.19
CA PHE A 21 4.39 -15.12 -5.48
C PHE A 21 2.86 -15.14 -5.61
N SER A 22 2.21 -16.26 -5.27
CA SER A 22 0.75 -16.36 -5.29
C SER A 22 0.09 -15.36 -4.34
N VAL A 23 0.65 -15.16 -3.14
CA VAL A 23 0.15 -14.16 -2.19
C VAL A 23 0.28 -12.75 -2.75
N LEU A 24 1.43 -12.42 -3.33
CA LEU A 24 1.70 -11.08 -3.88
C LEU A 24 0.83 -10.75 -5.10
N ILE A 25 0.59 -11.72 -5.98
CA ILE A 25 -0.38 -11.55 -7.07
C ILE A 25 -1.78 -11.33 -6.51
N ALA A 26 -2.21 -12.15 -5.54
CA ALA A 26 -3.54 -12.01 -4.96
C ALA A 26 -3.75 -10.64 -4.28
N ILE A 27 -2.70 -10.05 -3.70
CA ILE A 27 -2.74 -8.69 -3.14
C ILE A 27 -2.92 -7.65 -4.24
N GLY A 28 -2.28 -7.81 -5.41
CA GLY A 28 -2.44 -6.88 -6.54
C GLY A 28 -3.79 -7.02 -7.28
N VAL A 29 -4.50 -8.13 -7.10
CA VAL A 29 -5.85 -8.32 -7.64
C VAL A 29 -6.87 -7.69 -6.70
N ASP A 30 -7.02 -6.37 -6.80
CA ASP A 30 -7.96 -5.60 -5.98
C ASP A 30 -8.78 -4.58 -6.78
N LEU A 31 -9.84 -4.06 -6.16
CA LEU A 31 -10.70 -3.04 -6.74
C LEU A 31 -10.02 -1.66 -6.81
N SER A 32 -9.11 -1.35 -5.89
CA SER A 32 -8.41 -0.07 -5.87
C SER A 32 -7.59 0.13 -7.15
N SER A 33 -7.01 -0.96 -7.66
CA SER A 33 -6.28 -1.02 -8.93
C SER A 33 -7.20 -0.79 -10.12
N ILE A 34 -8.41 -1.35 -10.10
CA ILE A 34 -9.42 -1.07 -11.13
C ILE A 34 -9.78 0.43 -11.13
N MET A 35 -10.03 1.00 -9.95
CA MET A 35 -10.38 2.41 -9.81
C MET A 35 -9.23 3.33 -10.23
N LEU A 36 -7.98 2.96 -9.94
CA LEU A 36 -6.83 3.69 -10.46
C LEU A 36 -6.73 3.61 -11.99
N GLY A 37 -6.95 2.43 -12.58
CA GLY A 37 -6.94 2.28 -14.04
C GLY A 37 -8.00 3.14 -14.72
N LYS A 38 -9.19 3.24 -14.12
CA LYS A 38 -10.23 4.20 -14.52
C LYS A 38 -9.69 5.63 -14.52
N GLU A 39 -9.20 6.12 -13.38
CA GLU A 39 -8.70 7.50 -13.24
C GLU A 39 -7.57 7.81 -14.26
N ILE A 40 -6.68 6.84 -14.51
CA ILE A 40 -5.62 7.00 -15.49
C ILE A 40 -6.20 7.09 -16.92
N SER A 41 -7.13 6.21 -17.27
CA SER A 41 -7.73 6.16 -18.61
C SER A 41 -8.54 7.41 -18.98
N SER A 42 -9.08 8.13 -18.00
CA SER A 42 -9.79 9.40 -18.25
C SER A 42 -8.87 10.57 -18.57
N GLY A 43 -7.58 10.47 -18.26
CA GLY A 43 -6.64 11.59 -18.38
C GLY A 43 -5.61 11.48 -19.50
N MET A 44 -5.55 10.35 -20.21
CA MET A 44 -4.59 10.10 -21.28
C MET A 44 -5.01 8.95 -22.21
N SER A 45 -4.36 8.84 -23.37
CA SER A 45 -4.61 7.73 -24.31
C SER A 45 -4.30 6.35 -23.71
N MET A 46 -5.01 5.31 -24.18
CA MET A 46 -4.86 3.93 -23.72
C MET A 46 -3.40 3.44 -23.77
N GLU A 47 -2.68 3.73 -24.86
CA GLU A 47 -1.28 3.34 -25.05
C GLU A 47 -0.36 4.00 -24.01
N SER A 48 -0.51 5.31 -23.81
CA SER A 48 0.27 6.08 -22.83
C SER A 48 -0.04 5.64 -21.39
N ALA A 49 -1.30 5.31 -21.12
CA ALA A 49 -1.77 4.78 -19.85
C ALA A 49 -1.12 3.43 -19.54
N ILE A 50 -1.23 2.46 -20.45
CA ILE A 50 -0.64 1.12 -20.29
C ILE A 50 0.87 1.23 -20.11
N PHE A 51 1.56 2.02 -20.94
CA PHE A 51 3.00 2.21 -20.81
C PHE A 51 3.39 2.76 -19.42
N SER A 52 2.67 3.78 -18.94
CA SER A 52 2.90 4.36 -17.60
C SER A 52 2.66 3.34 -16.48
N VAL A 53 1.66 2.46 -16.63
CA VAL A 53 1.38 1.38 -15.67
C VAL A 53 2.48 0.34 -15.65
N ILE A 54 3.01 -0.07 -16.80
CA ILE A 54 4.10 -1.04 -16.88
C ILE A 54 5.37 -0.45 -16.24
N ILE A 55 5.72 0.79 -16.56
CA ILE A 55 6.89 1.47 -15.98
C ILE A 55 6.70 1.65 -14.46
N GLY A 56 5.55 2.13 -14.00
CA GLY A 56 5.27 2.31 -12.58
C GLY A 56 5.31 1.00 -11.80
N SER A 57 4.72 -0.06 -12.36
CA SER A 57 4.71 -1.40 -11.76
C SER A 57 6.10 -2.03 -11.72
N PHE A 58 6.94 -1.76 -12.72
CA PHE A 58 8.33 -2.17 -12.73
C PHE A 58 9.13 -1.46 -11.64
N ILE A 59 8.99 -0.13 -11.51
CA ILE A 59 9.69 0.65 -10.48
C ILE A 59 9.25 0.20 -9.09
N VAL A 60 7.94 0.07 -8.83
CA VAL A 60 7.46 -0.36 -7.51
C VAL A 60 7.86 -1.80 -7.21
N ALA A 61 7.94 -2.69 -8.20
CA ALA A 61 8.49 -4.04 -8.02
C ALA A 61 9.97 -4.02 -7.57
N ILE A 62 10.78 -3.09 -8.09
CA ILE A 62 12.16 -2.87 -7.60
C ILE A 62 12.14 -2.40 -6.14
N LEU A 63 11.34 -1.38 -5.82
CA LEU A 63 11.24 -0.85 -4.45
C LEU A 63 10.80 -1.93 -3.45
N CYS A 64 9.78 -2.71 -3.80
CA CYS A 64 9.32 -3.86 -3.02
C CYS A 64 10.44 -4.88 -2.86
N THR A 65 11.20 -5.18 -3.92
CA THR A 65 12.29 -6.16 -3.89
C THR A 65 13.44 -5.72 -2.96
N VAL A 66 13.81 -4.44 -2.99
CA VAL A 66 14.78 -3.87 -2.05
C VAL A 66 14.31 -4.07 -0.62
N CYS A 67 13.04 -3.79 -0.35
CA CYS A 67 12.41 -4.01 0.95
C CYS A 67 12.35 -5.50 1.33
N ALA A 68 12.04 -6.36 0.35
CA ALA A 68 11.93 -7.80 0.52
C ALA A 68 13.26 -8.44 0.93
N LEU A 69 14.37 -7.91 0.42
CA LEU A 69 15.71 -8.36 0.80
C LEU A 69 16.04 -8.07 2.26
N VAL A 70 15.51 -6.98 2.83
CA VAL A 70 15.63 -6.70 4.27
C VAL A 70 14.83 -7.72 5.08
N GLY A 71 13.57 -7.97 4.71
CA GLY A 71 12.73 -8.95 5.40
C GLY A 71 13.26 -10.38 5.30
N SER A 72 13.66 -10.83 4.11
CA SER A 72 14.23 -12.17 3.91
C SER A 72 15.63 -12.34 4.49
N GLY A 73 16.41 -11.25 4.58
CA GLY A 73 17.72 -11.28 5.21
C GLY A 73 17.68 -11.33 6.73
N THR A 74 16.63 -10.78 7.35
CA THR A 74 16.48 -10.69 8.80
C THR A 74 15.50 -11.71 9.37
N HIS A 75 14.57 -12.18 8.54
CA HIS A 75 13.39 -12.97 8.89
C HIS A 75 12.49 -12.31 9.94
N LEU A 76 12.48 -10.97 9.97
CA LEU A 76 11.70 -10.16 10.89
C LEU A 76 10.52 -9.49 10.20
N SER A 77 9.46 -9.24 10.98
CA SER A 77 8.34 -8.40 10.58
C SER A 77 8.77 -6.95 10.35
N THR A 78 7.98 -6.21 9.57
CA THR A 78 8.18 -4.76 9.36
C THR A 78 8.16 -4.02 10.70
N ALA A 79 7.29 -4.42 11.63
CA ALA A 79 7.21 -3.88 12.98
C ALA A 79 8.52 -4.08 13.77
N MET A 80 9.14 -5.26 13.66
CA MET A 80 10.42 -5.53 14.32
C MET A 80 11.58 -4.77 13.66
N ILE A 81 11.63 -4.71 12.32
CA ILE A 81 12.63 -3.92 11.59
C ILE A 81 12.56 -2.44 12.02
N THR A 82 11.38 -1.84 11.95
CA THR A 82 11.18 -0.43 12.29
C THR A 82 11.44 -0.14 13.78
N LYS A 83 11.16 -1.08 14.68
CA LYS A 83 11.52 -0.98 16.11
C LYS A 83 13.02 -0.78 16.33
N TYR A 84 13.87 -1.47 15.56
CA TYR A 84 15.32 -1.30 15.69
C TYR A 84 15.82 -0.05 14.97
N VAL A 85 15.26 0.26 13.80
CA VAL A 85 15.68 1.39 12.96
C VAL A 85 15.26 2.74 13.55
N PHE A 86 14.02 2.87 14.04
CA PHE A 86 13.47 4.12 14.58
C PHE A 86 13.42 4.15 16.12
N GLY A 87 13.64 3.01 16.77
CA GLY A 87 13.51 2.84 18.22
C GLY A 87 12.08 2.52 18.66
N LYS A 88 11.91 2.15 19.94
CA LYS A 88 10.63 1.74 20.53
C LYS A 88 9.52 2.80 20.37
N LYS A 89 9.85 4.09 20.56
CA LYS A 89 8.91 5.21 20.37
C LYS A 89 8.64 5.49 18.89
N GLY A 90 9.68 5.46 18.05
CA GLY A 90 9.54 5.69 16.61
C GLY A 90 8.67 4.62 15.93
N ALA A 91 8.81 3.35 16.32
CA ALA A 91 7.95 2.28 15.81
C ALA A 91 6.48 2.43 16.22
N LYS A 92 6.16 3.07 17.36
CA LYS A 92 4.76 3.41 17.70
C LYS A 92 4.19 4.46 16.74
N ILE A 93 4.99 5.47 16.38
CA ILE A 93 4.59 6.48 15.39
C ILE A 93 4.39 5.82 14.02
N PHE A 94 5.31 4.96 13.60
CA PHE A 94 5.16 4.17 12.37
C PHE A 94 3.88 3.31 12.40
N SER A 95 3.62 2.60 13.50
CA SER A 95 2.42 1.77 13.66
C SER A 95 1.14 2.61 13.60
N LEU A 96 1.16 3.83 14.14
CA LEU A 96 0.06 4.77 14.03
C LEU A 96 -0.18 5.19 12.57
N VAL A 97 0.89 5.55 11.84
CA VAL A 97 0.82 5.94 10.43
C VAL A 97 0.24 4.81 9.57
N ILE A 98 0.74 3.58 9.73
CA ILE A 98 0.20 2.41 9.01
C ILE A 98 -1.26 2.15 9.43
N GLY A 99 -1.57 2.25 10.71
CA GLY A 99 -2.95 2.11 11.20
C GLY A 99 -3.90 3.12 10.56
N LEU A 100 -3.54 4.41 10.55
CA LEU A 100 -4.33 5.48 9.91
C LEU A 100 -4.45 5.29 8.39
N SER A 101 -3.38 4.86 7.73
CA SER A 101 -3.41 4.50 6.31
C SER A 101 -4.46 3.42 6.02
N LEU A 102 -4.48 2.36 6.81
CA LEU A 102 -5.44 1.26 6.67
C LEU A 102 -6.89 1.68 6.96
N LEU A 103 -7.11 2.64 7.88
CA LEU A 103 -8.44 3.24 8.07
C LEU A 103 -8.86 4.10 6.87
N GLY A 104 -7.92 4.86 6.29
CA GLY A 104 -8.16 5.59 5.06
C GLY A 104 -8.53 4.66 3.91
N TRP A 105 -7.77 3.57 3.74
CA TRP A 105 -8.09 2.51 2.77
C TRP A 105 -9.45 1.89 3.03
N PHE A 106 -9.81 1.62 4.28
CA PHE A 106 -11.15 1.14 4.61
C PHE A 106 -12.24 2.12 4.13
N GLY A 107 -12.08 3.41 4.44
CA GLY A 107 -13.02 4.45 4.02
C GLY A 107 -13.13 4.56 2.50
N VAL A 108 -12.01 4.55 1.78
CA VAL A 108 -11.97 4.58 0.30
C VAL A 108 -12.72 3.39 -0.29
N GLN A 109 -12.47 2.18 0.22
CA GLN A 109 -13.09 0.96 -0.29
C GLN A 109 -14.60 0.90 -0.02
N VAL A 110 -15.05 1.39 1.15
CA VAL A 110 -16.49 1.57 1.43
C VAL A 110 -17.11 2.58 0.46
N GLY A 111 -16.39 3.65 0.16
CA GLY A 111 -16.79 4.65 -0.82
C GLY A 111 -16.99 4.09 -2.22
N PHE A 112 -16.02 3.33 -2.73
CA PHE A 112 -16.16 2.62 -4.01
C PHE A 112 -17.33 1.63 -4.00
N PHE A 113 -17.60 0.98 -2.87
CA PHE A 113 -18.76 0.11 -2.73
C PHE A 113 -20.05 0.92 -2.87
N ALA A 114 -20.13 2.06 -2.19
CA ALA A 114 -21.29 2.94 -2.24
C ALA A 114 -21.55 3.48 -3.66
N GLN A 115 -20.51 3.87 -4.39
CA GLN A 115 -20.62 4.29 -5.80
C GLN A 115 -21.16 3.15 -6.66
N ASN A 116 -20.58 1.95 -6.56
CA ASN A 116 -21.00 0.79 -7.33
C ASN A 116 -22.44 0.36 -7.00
N ALA A 117 -22.82 0.40 -5.73
CA ALA A 117 -24.17 0.10 -5.26
C ALA A 117 -25.18 1.17 -5.72
N GLN A 118 -24.79 2.44 -5.74
CA GLN A 118 -25.65 3.50 -6.25
C GLN A 118 -25.90 3.32 -7.74
N THR A 119 -24.84 3.08 -8.53
CA THR A 119 -24.94 2.84 -9.98
C THR A 119 -25.92 1.72 -10.28
N ILE A 120 -25.82 0.57 -9.60
CA ILE A 120 -26.73 -0.55 -9.87
C ILE A 120 -28.18 -0.27 -9.43
N LEU A 121 -28.39 0.37 -8.28
CA LEU A 121 -29.72 0.72 -7.79
C LEU A 121 -30.43 1.70 -8.74
N LEU A 122 -29.69 2.69 -9.23
CA LEU A 122 -30.24 3.68 -10.14
C LEU A 122 -30.48 3.07 -11.54
N ASP A 123 -29.47 2.47 -12.15
CA ASP A 123 -29.52 2.10 -13.57
C ASP A 123 -30.35 0.83 -13.83
N MET A 124 -30.45 -0.10 -12.85
CA MET A 124 -31.23 -1.33 -13.01
C MET A 124 -32.61 -1.28 -12.34
N PHE A 125 -32.74 -0.53 -11.23
CA PHE A 125 -33.96 -0.55 -10.41
C PHE A 125 -34.64 0.82 -10.30
N ASN A 126 -34.05 1.88 -10.87
CA ASN A 126 -34.54 3.26 -10.76
C ASN A 126 -34.72 3.74 -9.30
N ILE A 127 -33.88 3.23 -8.40
CA ILE A 127 -33.85 3.57 -6.97
C ILE A 127 -32.67 4.51 -6.72
N ASN A 128 -32.96 5.75 -6.32
CA ASN A 128 -31.94 6.74 -6.02
C ASN A 128 -31.68 6.82 -4.50
N ILE A 129 -30.57 6.25 -4.04
CA ILE A 129 -30.07 6.37 -2.66
C ILE A 129 -28.72 7.07 -2.73
N SER A 130 -28.46 8.01 -1.83
CA SER A 130 -27.19 8.73 -1.80
C SER A 130 -26.02 7.82 -1.42
N THR A 131 -24.84 8.07 -1.99
CA THR A 131 -23.60 7.36 -1.63
C THR A 131 -23.29 7.48 -0.15
N GLY A 132 -23.62 8.60 0.51
CA GLY A 132 -23.44 8.75 1.96
C GLY A 132 -24.22 7.71 2.78
N ILE A 133 -25.47 7.44 2.43
CA ILE A 133 -26.29 6.41 3.10
C ILE A 133 -25.73 5.02 2.80
N LEU A 134 -25.39 4.73 1.54
CA LEU A 134 -24.82 3.44 1.14
C LEU A 134 -23.46 3.20 1.78
N SER A 135 -22.63 4.24 1.95
CA SER A 135 -21.36 4.20 2.68
C SER A 135 -21.58 3.88 4.15
N LEU A 136 -22.58 4.49 4.80
CA LEU A 136 -22.91 4.19 6.19
C LEU A 136 -23.32 2.72 6.35
N ILE A 137 -24.24 2.24 5.51
CA ILE A 137 -24.71 0.85 5.55
C ILE A 137 -23.56 -0.12 5.26
N GLY A 138 -22.85 0.08 4.15
CA GLY A 138 -21.74 -0.78 3.72
C GLY A 138 -20.60 -0.80 4.74
N GLY A 139 -20.24 0.36 5.29
CA GLY A 139 -19.20 0.47 6.31
C GLY A 139 -19.57 -0.24 7.61
N ILE A 140 -20.80 -0.09 8.11
CA ILE A 140 -21.28 -0.84 9.27
C ILE A 140 -21.25 -2.34 9.00
N LEU A 141 -21.78 -2.78 7.85
CA LEU A 141 -21.81 -4.18 7.47
C LEU A 141 -20.40 -4.79 7.40
N MET A 142 -19.47 -4.17 6.67
CA MET A 142 -18.08 -4.65 6.57
C MET A 142 -17.34 -4.59 7.91
N MET A 143 -17.66 -3.62 8.77
CA MET A 143 -17.10 -3.53 10.12
C MET A 143 -17.54 -4.71 11.00
N THR A 144 -18.81 -5.16 10.91
CA THR A 144 -19.31 -6.23 11.79
C THR A 144 -18.51 -7.51 11.67
N THR A 145 -18.11 -7.92 10.47
CA THR A 145 -17.33 -9.15 10.26
C THR A 145 -15.92 -9.04 10.83
N ALA A 146 -15.32 -7.85 10.82
CA ALA A 146 -14.05 -7.59 11.51
C ALA A 146 -14.17 -7.72 13.04
N VAL A 147 -15.34 -7.42 13.60
CA VAL A 147 -15.62 -7.51 15.03
C VAL A 147 -15.89 -8.95 15.49
N PHE A 148 -16.65 -9.74 14.71
CA PHE A 148 -17.13 -11.06 15.13
C PHE A 148 -16.25 -12.25 14.68
N GLY A 149 -15.23 -12.02 13.85
CA GLY A 149 -14.09 -12.93 13.75
C GLY A 149 -13.78 -13.49 12.37
N TYR A 150 -12.48 -13.68 12.15
CA TYR A 150 -11.79 -13.97 10.89
C TYR A 150 -12.20 -15.28 10.17
N ARG A 151 -12.77 -16.27 10.88
CA ARG A 151 -13.04 -17.62 10.34
C ARG A 151 -14.08 -17.64 9.22
N ALA A 152 -15.09 -16.77 9.27
CA ALA A 152 -16.09 -16.67 8.21
C ALA A 152 -15.47 -16.09 6.92
N ILE A 153 -14.47 -15.23 7.07
CA ILE A 153 -13.87 -14.45 5.99
C ILE A 153 -12.81 -15.25 5.26
N GLU A 154 -12.02 -16.06 5.96
CA GLU A 154 -11.02 -16.93 5.34
C GLU A 154 -11.63 -17.80 4.22
N LYS A 155 -12.84 -18.34 4.44
CA LYS A 155 -13.54 -19.13 3.42
C LYS A 155 -14.08 -18.27 2.25
N LEU A 156 -14.55 -17.07 2.53
CA LEU A 156 -15.06 -16.13 1.52
C LEU A 156 -13.91 -15.59 0.64
N SER A 157 -12.79 -15.18 1.24
CA SER A 157 -11.62 -14.63 0.54
C SER A 157 -11.02 -15.58 -0.50
N VAL A 158 -11.02 -16.88 -0.22
CA VAL A 158 -10.49 -17.91 -1.15
C VAL A 158 -11.33 -17.96 -2.43
N LEU A 159 -12.62 -17.67 -2.36
CA LEU A 159 -13.52 -17.71 -3.53
C LEU A 159 -13.65 -16.34 -4.22
N SER A 160 -13.54 -15.24 -3.47
CA SER A 160 -13.70 -13.88 -4.00
C SER A 160 -12.72 -13.56 -5.13
N VAL A 161 -11.43 -13.91 -4.97
CA VAL A 161 -10.39 -13.56 -5.95
C VAL A 161 -10.58 -14.30 -7.29
N PRO A 162 -10.75 -15.64 -7.33
CA PRO A 162 -11.07 -16.34 -8.57
C PRO A 162 -12.33 -15.83 -9.26
N PHE A 163 -13.38 -15.49 -8.49
CA PHE A 163 -14.62 -14.99 -9.05
C PHE A 163 -14.44 -13.58 -9.66
N LEU A 164 -13.68 -12.70 -8.99
CA LEU A 164 -13.28 -11.39 -9.52
C LEU A 164 -12.51 -11.52 -10.83
N LEU A 165 -11.52 -12.41 -10.87
CA LEU A 165 -10.77 -12.69 -12.08
C LEU A 165 -11.65 -13.22 -13.21
N ALA A 166 -12.55 -14.16 -12.92
CA ALA A 166 -13.45 -14.72 -13.93
C ALA A 166 -14.38 -13.65 -14.53
N ILE A 167 -15.04 -12.85 -13.68
CA ILE A 167 -15.97 -11.81 -14.14
C ILE A 167 -15.22 -10.72 -14.89
N ILE A 168 -14.08 -10.24 -14.40
CA ILE A 168 -13.35 -9.15 -15.07
C ILE A 168 -12.76 -9.59 -16.41
N LEU A 169 -12.22 -10.82 -16.51
CA LEU A 169 -11.68 -11.36 -17.77
C LEU A 169 -12.79 -11.65 -18.76
N PHE A 170 -13.94 -12.15 -18.31
CA PHE A 170 -15.10 -12.35 -19.19
C PHE A 170 -15.68 -11.00 -19.67
N THR A 171 -15.71 -9.99 -18.81
CA THR A 171 -16.09 -8.63 -19.18
C THR A 171 -15.14 -8.07 -20.23
N LEU A 172 -13.83 -8.23 -20.03
CA LEU A 172 -12.81 -7.82 -20.98
C LEU A 172 -13.00 -8.50 -22.33
N TYR A 173 -13.19 -9.83 -22.33
CA TYR A 173 -13.46 -10.59 -23.53
C TYR A 173 -14.69 -10.06 -24.29
N GLN A 174 -15.80 -9.80 -23.59
CA GLN A 174 -16.99 -9.23 -24.23
C GLN A 174 -16.76 -7.83 -24.79
N ALA A 175 -16.06 -6.97 -24.04
CA ALA A 175 -15.76 -5.60 -24.47
C ALA A 175 -14.94 -5.60 -25.78
N VAL A 176 -13.84 -6.35 -25.83
CA VAL A 176 -12.92 -6.34 -26.99
C VAL A 176 -13.47 -7.07 -28.22
N THR A 177 -14.44 -7.97 -28.05
CA THR A 177 -15.05 -8.72 -29.17
C THR A 177 -16.30 -8.05 -29.74
N LYS A 178 -17.06 -7.32 -28.91
CA LYS A 178 -18.31 -6.67 -29.32
C LYS A 178 -18.16 -5.20 -29.67
N TYR A 179 -17.14 -4.53 -29.13
CA TYR A 179 -16.91 -3.11 -29.31
C TYR A 179 -15.58 -2.88 -30.02
N THR A 180 -15.55 -1.88 -30.89
CA THR A 180 -14.32 -1.45 -31.56
C THR A 180 -13.70 -0.34 -30.73
N TYR A 181 -12.40 -0.45 -30.45
CA TYR A 181 -11.65 0.65 -29.91
C TYR A 181 -11.76 1.86 -30.84
N SER A 182 -12.39 2.93 -30.35
CA SER A 182 -12.30 4.22 -30.99
C SER A 182 -11.28 5.05 -30.23
N ASN A 183 -10.23 5.49 -30.92
CA ASN A 183 -9.27 6.42 -30.37
C ASN A 183 -9.94 7.80 -30.31
N SER A 184 -10.94 7.95 -29.44
CA SER A 184 -11.48 9.27 -29.12
C SER A 184 -10.31 10.10 -28.62
N LEU A 185 -10.17 11.33 -29.12
CA LEU A 185 -9.16 12.26 -28.66
C LEU A 185 -9.44 12.58 -27.18
N VAL A 186 -8.92 11.76 -26.27
CA VAL A 186 -8.94 12.04 -24.84
C VAL A 186 -8.02 13.25 -24.66
N GLU A 187 -8.56 14.33 -24.10
CA GLU A 187 -7.72 15.46 -23.70
C GLU A 187 -6.68 14.95 -22.71
N ASN A 188 -5.39 15.10 -23.07
CA ASN A 188 -4.29 14.71 -22.20
C ASN A 188 -4.22 15.70 -21.03
N THR A 189 -4.93 15.39 -19.94
CA THR A 189 -4.96 16.16 -18.70
C THR A 189 -3.96 15.65 -17.66
N MET A 190 -3.39 14.45 -17.87
CA MET A 190 -2.41 13.85 -16.99
C MET A 190 -1.12 13.48 -17.75
N SER A 191 0.04 13.76 -17.14
CA SER A 191 1.34 13.37 -17.69
C SER A 191 1.66 11.89 -17.42
N SER A 192 2.47 11.24 -18.26
CA SER A 192 2.95 9.87 -18.03
C SER A 192 3.72 9.72 -16.71
N ALA A 193 4.44 10.76 -16.29
CA ALA A 193 5.16 10.79 -15.01
C ALA A 193 4.18 10.79 -13.83
N SER A 194 3.10 11.57 -13.91
CA SER A 194 2.03 11.60 -12.91
C SER A 194 1.32 10.25 -12.82
N ALA A 195 0.96 9.63 -13.96
CA ALA A 195 0.36 8.29 -13.98
C ALA A 195 1.30 7.24 -13.36
N THR A 196 2.58 7.24 -13.76
CA THR A 196 3.62 6.37 -13.20
C THR A 196 3.75 6.55 -11.68
N SER A 197 3.71 7.80 -11.20
CA SER A 197 3.74 8.12 -9.78
C SER A 197 2.53 7.53 -9.03
N LEU A 198 1.33 7.60 -9.58
CA LEU A 198 0.13 7.04 -8.96
C LEU A 198 0.18 5.51 -8.90
N VAL A 199 0.70 4.86 -9.94
CA VAL A 199 0.90 3.41 -10.00
C VAL A 199 1.91 2.91 -8.96
N ILE A 200 2.88 3.75 -8.58
CA ILE A 200 3.79 3.45 -7.46
C ILE A 200 3.10 3.75 -6.13
N SER A 201 2.37 4.87 -6.04
CA SER A 201 1.73 5.36 -4.82
C SER A 201 0.64 4.42 -4.30
N ILE A 202 -0.14 3.79 -5.19
CA ILE A 202 -1.15 2.80 -4.80
C ILE A 202 -0.58 1.63 -4.00
N PHE A 203 0.66 1.24 -4.30
CA PHE A 203 1.32 0.11 -3.63
C PHE A 203 2.40 0.52 -2.63
N ILE A 204 2.61 1.82 -2.37
CA ILE A 204 3.75 2.28 -1.57
C ILE A 204 3.73 1.78 -0.12
N VAL A 205 2.53 1.64 0.46
CA VAL A 205 2.33 1.02 1.77
C VAL A 205 2.81 -0.42 1.73
N GLY A 206 2.32 -1.19 0.76
CA GLY A 206 2.71 -2.58 0.50
C GLY A 206 4.22 -2.74 0.28
N ALA A 207 4.86 -1.81 -0.44
CA ALA A 207 6.31 -1.80 -0.64
C ALA A 207 7.06 -1.73 0.70
N THR A 208 6.68 -0.79 1.57
CA THR A 208 7.32 -0.64 2.89
C THR A 208 7.00 -1.75 3.88
N THR A 209 5.88 -2.47 3.69
CA THR A 209 5.48 -3.60 4.53
C THR A 209 5.78 -4.96 3.89
N THR A 210 6.42 -4.99 2.72
CA THR A 210 6.85 -6.22 2.04
C THR A 210 7.68 -7.15 2.93
N PRO A 211 8.49 -6.67 3.92
CA PRO A 211 9.14 -7.56 4.88
C PRO A 211 8.21 -8.53 5.61
N ASP A 212 6.93 -8.20 5.80
CA ASP A 212 5.97 -9.10 6.45
C ASP A 212 5.67 -10.37 5.65
N ILE A 213 5.85 -10.31 4.32
CA ILE A 213 5.75 -11.45 3.41
C ILE A 213 7.14 -12.08 3.22
N SER A 214 8.14 -11.27 2.89
CA SER A 214 9.46 -11.78 2.52
C SER A 214 10.24 -12.39 3.68
N ARG A 215 9.89 -12.09 4.94
CA ARG A 215 10.46 -12.76 6.13
C ARG A 215 10.31 -14.27 6.11
N TRP A 216 9.31 -14.77 5.39
CA TRP A 216 9.03 -16.20 5.23
C TRP A 216 9.87 -16.85 4.14
N ALA A 217 10.67 -16.11 3.36
CA ALA A 217 11.45 -16.68 2.27
C ALA A 217 12.52 -17.68 2.74
N LYS A 218 12.70 -18.78 2.00
CA LYS A 218 13.79 -19.74 2.22
C LYS A 218 15.16 -19.15 1.87
N SER A 219 15.23 -18.41 0.76
CA SER A 219 16.45 -17.77 0.26
C SER A 219 16.20 -16.33 -0.22
N LYS A 220 17.26 -15.55 -0.40
CA LYS A 220 17.17 -14.21 -0.99
C LYS A 220 16.62 -14.26 -2.42
N MET A 221 17.00 -15.28 -3.20
CA MET A 221 16.50 -15.44 -4.56
C MET A 221 15.00 -15.76 -4.57
N ASP A 222 14.53 -16.57 -3.61
CA ASP A 222 13.09 -16.80 -3.47
C ASP A 222 12.34 -15.50 -3.21
N ALA A 223 12.88 -14.63 -2.35
CA ALA A 223 12.29 -13.32 -2.07
C ALA A 223 12.32 -12.40 -3.31
N ILE A 224 13.44 -12.37 -4.05
CA ILE A 224 13.58 -11.54 -5.26
C ILE A 224 12.58 -11.98 -6.33
N ILE A 225 12.57 -13.26 -6.72
CA ILE A 225 11.70 -13.75 -7.81
C ILE A 225 10.24 -13.55 -7.45
N SER A 226 9.84 -13.97 -6.24
CA SER A 226 8.44 -13.84 -5.81
C SER A 226 7.99 -12.39 -5.74
N THR A 227 8.80 -11.50 -5.15
CA THR A 227 8.46 -10.09 -4.99
C THR A 227 8.45 -9.36 -6.32
N PHE A 228 9.51 -9.46 -7.10
CA PHE A 228 9.65 -8.71 -8.33
C PHE A 228 8.55 -9.08 -9.32
N PHE A 229 8.40 -10.37 -9.65
CA PHE A 229 7.39 -10.78 -10.62
C PHE A 229 5.97 -10.75 -10.03
N GLY A 230 5.81 -11.06 -8.74
CA GLY A 230 4.51 -11.02 -8.08
C GLY A 230 3.92 -9.62 -8.05
N ILE A 231 4.73 -8.60 -7.75
CA ILE A 231 4.31 -7.19 -7.76
C ILE A 231 4.19 -6.65 -9.17
N LEU A 232 5.14 -6.94 -10.07
CA LEU A 232 5.07 -6.46 -11.45
C LEU A 232 3.77 -6.93 -12.12
N ILE A 233 3.45 -8.22 -11.99
CA ILE A 233 2.22 -8.79 -12.56
C ILE A 233 1.01 -8.35 -11.75
N GLY A 234 1.04 -8.53 -10.43
CA GLY A 234 -0.10 -8.25 -9.56
C GLY A 234 -0.57 -6.80 -9.65
N ASN A 235 0.34 -5.83 -9.57
CA ASN A 235 0.02 -4.41 -9.59
C ASN A 235 -0.41 -3.92 -10.97
N SER A 236 0.20 -4.41 -12.06
CA SER A 236 -0.16 -3.95 -13.41
C SER A 236 -1.46 -4.58 -13.92
N PHE A 237 -1.74 -5.84 -13.59
CA PHE A 237 -2.77 -6.64 -14.24
C PHE A 237 -4.16 -6.00 -14.17
N MET A 238 -4.65 -5.68 -12.97
CA MET A 238 -6.01 -5.11 -12.81
C MET A 238 -6.10 -3.68 -13.34
N ILE A 239 -5.02 -2.88 -13.22
CA ILE A 239 -4.97 -1.51 -13.72
C ILE A 239 -5.06 -1.51 -15.26
N VAL A 240 -4.27 -2.36 -15.93
CA VAL A 240 -4.29 -2.51 -17.39
C VAL A 240 -5.65 -2.99 -17.87
N ILE A 241 -6.25 -3.99 -17.21
CA ILE A 241 -7.59 -4.47 -17.58
C ILE A 241 -8.61 -3.35 -17.49
N ALA A 242 -8.59 -2.55 -16.41
CA ALA A 242 -9.50 -1.42 -16.26
C ALA A 242 -9.30 -0.38 -17.37
N ILE A 243 -8.05 -0.02 -17.70
CA ILE A 243 -7.74 0.90 -18.80
C ILE A 243 -8.29 0.40 -20.13
N VAL A 244 -8.08 -0.88 -20.47
CA VAL A 244 -8.58 -1.46 -21.72
C VAL A 244 -10.11 -1.46 -21.73
N LEU A 245 -10.74 -1.88 -20.62
CA LEU A 245 -12.20 -1.90 -20.48
C LEU A 245 -12.82 -0.51 -20.68
N THR A 246 -12.35 0.50 -19.94
CA THR A 246 -12.90 1.85 -20.02
C THR A 246 -12.69 2.48 -21.40
N SER A 247 -11.55 2.18 -22.04
CA SER A 247 -11.22 2.67 -23.38
C SER A 247 -12.11 2.05 -24.47
N TYR A 248 -12.33 0.73 -24.45
CA TYR A 248 -13.20 0.07 -25.43
C TYR A 248 -14.67 0.41 -25.25
N MET A 249 -15.10 0.59 -24.01
CA MET A 249 -16.50 0.86 -23.67
C MET A 249 -16.85 2.35 -23.70
N ASN A 250 -15.84 3.22 -23.84
CA ASN A 250 -15.97 4.68 -23.72
C ASN A 250 -16.79 5.11 -22.49
N ASN A 251 -16.55 4.44 -21.36
CA ASN A 251 -17.26 4.65 -20.11
C ASN A 251 -16.29 4.42 -18.95
N SER A 252 -16.18 5.40 -18.05
CA SER A 252 -15.27 5.31 -16.91
C SER A 252 -15.90 4.56 -15.73
N ASP A 253 -17.21 4.33 -15.71
CA ASP A 253 -17.87 3.57 -14.65
C ASP A 253 -17.87 2.07 -14.97
N ILE A 254 -17.02 1.33 -14.25
CA ILE A 254 -16.87 -0.12 -14.40
C ILE A 254 -18.17 -0.87 -14.08
N MET A 255 -18.99 -0.39 -13.14
CA MET A 255 -20.28 -1.00 -12.87
C MET A 255 -21.26 -0.78 -13.99
N LYS A 256 -21.26 0.40 -14.63
CA LYS A 256 -22.05 0.61 -15.85
C LYS A 256 -21.61 -0.30 -16.99
N ILE A 257 -20.30 -0.51 -17.14
CA ILE A 257 -19.77 -1.48 -18.12
C ILE A 257 -20.33 -2.88 -17.84
N PHE A 258 -20.33 -3.33 -16.58
CA PHE A 258 -20.95 -4.60 -16.24
C PHE A 258 -22.44 -4.64 -16.60
N ILE A 259 -23.21 -3.58 -16.32
CA ILE A 259 -24.64 -3.52 -16.66
C ILE A 259 -24.84 -3.59 -18.18
N ILE A 260 -24.12 -2.80 -18.97
CA ILE A 260 -24.19 -2.78 -20.44
C ILE A 260 -23.92 -4.16 -21.02
N LEU A 261 -22.98 -4.91 -20.44
CA LEU A 261 -22.59 -6.25 -20.89
C LEU A 261 -23.44 -7.38 -20.28
N GLY A 262 -24.53 -7.06 -19.57
CA GLY A 262 -25.44 -8.03 -18.96
C GLY A 262 -24.88 -8.71 -17.70
N LEU A 263 -23.82 -8.15 -17.11
CA LEU A 263 -23.08 -8.66 -15.95
C LEU A 263 -23.34 -7.85 -14.68
N GLY A 264 -24.35 -6.97 -14.64
CA GLY A 264 -24.61 -6.09 -13.48
C GLY A 264 -24.69 -6.84 -12.14
N ILE A 265 -25.53 -7.87 -12.04
CA ILE A 265 -25.70 -8.66 -10.79
C ILE A 265 -24.45 -9.47 -10.43
N PRO A 266 -23.85 -10.28 -11.33
CA PRO A 266 -22.57 -10.93 -11.04
C PRO A 266 -21.47 -9.93 -10.65
N GLY A 267 -21.43 -8.78 -11.33
CA GLY A 267 -20.47 -7.70 -11.10
C GLY A 267 -20.55 -7.15 -9.69
N ILE A 268 -21.73 -6.67 -9.25
CA ILE A 268 -21.85 -6.08 -7.90
C ILE A 268 -21.55 -7.08 -6.79
N LEU A 269 -22.00 -8.34 -6.94
CA LEU A 269 -21.74 -9.39 -5.96
C LEU A 269 -20.23 -9.60 -5.82
N THR A 270 -19.53 -9.67 -6.94
CA THR A 270 -18.09 -9.90 -6.99
C THR A 270 -17.30 -8.74 -6.42
N LEU A 271 -17.62 -7.50 -6.82
CA LEU A 271 -16.95 -6.31 -6.29
C LEU A 271 -17.18 -6.17 -4.78
N THR A 272 -18.43 -6.35 -4.34
CA THR A 272 -18.79 -6.28 -2.92
C THR A 272 -18.01 -7.30 -2.10
N LEU A 273 -17.94 -8.55 -2.56
CA LEU A 273 -17.19 -9.61 -1.89
C LEU A 273 -15.69 -9.30 -1.79
N ALA A 274 -15.08 -8.81 -2.87
CA ALA A 274 -13.67 -8.41 -2.87
C ALA A 274 -13.40 -7.26 -1.88
N GLN A 275 -14.26 -6.23 -1.88
CA GLN A 275 -14.17 -5.09 -0.97
C GLN A 275 -14.34 -5.51 0.49
N TRP A 276 -15.30 -6.41 0.75
CA TRP A 276 -15.57 -6.93 2.09
C TRP A 276 -14.34 -7.61 2.69
N THR A 277 -13.67 -8.46 1.89
CA THR A 277 -12.47 -9.19 2.32
C THR A 277 -11.29 -8.26 2.56
N THR A 278 -11.09 -7.25 1.70
CA THR A 278 -10.06 -6.23 1.85
C THR A 278 -10.31 -5.37 3.08
N ASN A 279 -11.54 -4.89 3.27
CA ASN A 279 -11.88 -4.01 4.39
C ASN A 279 -11.80 -4.70 5.74
N THR A 280 -12.15 -5.98 5.81
CA THR A 280 -11.92 -6.70 7.06
C THR A 280 -10.42 -6.80 7.36
N THR A 281 -9.59 -7.08 6.36
CA THR A 281 -8.13 -7.14 6.54
C THR A 281 -7.56 -5.79 6.98
N ASN A 282 -8.03 -4.70 6.36
CA ASN A 282 -7.63 -3.33 6.70
C ASN A 282 -7.99 -2.98 8.15
N LEU A 283 -9.25 -3.17 8.53
CA LEU A 283 -9.71 -2.81 9.87
C LEU A 283 -9.07 -3.71 10.96
N TYR A 284 -8.91 -5.00 10.68
CA TYR A 284 -8.20 -5.92 11.56
C TYR A 284 -6.74 -5.46 11.78
N SER A 285 -6.00 -5.23 10.69
CA SER A 285 -4.59 -4.82 10.75
C SER A 285 -4.41 -3.44 11.39
N ALA A 286 -5.31 -2.50 11.09
CA ALA A 286 -5.35 -1.19 11.74
C ALA A 286 -5.56 -1.32 13.25
N SER A 287 -6.53 -2.14 13.67
CA SER A 287 -6.82 -2.36 15.09
C SER A 287 -5.64 -3.01 15.83
N LEU A 288 -4.94 -3.96 15.19
CA LEU A 288 -3.75 -4.58 15.74
C LEU A 288 -2.62 -3.56 15.93
N GLY A 289 -2.32 -2.76 14.91
CA GLY A 289 -1.28 -1.72 14.97
C GLY A 289 -1.58 -0.65 16.02
N ILE A 290 -2.82 -0.17 16.08
CA ILE A 290 -3.24 0.89 17.01
C ILE A 290 -3.39 0.38 18.45
N SER A 291 -3.64 -0.93 18.66
CA SER A 291 -3.71 -1.52 19.99
C SER A 291 -2.39 -1.43 20.77
N LEU A 292 -1.25 -1.27 20.07
CA LEU A 292 0.06 -1.02 20.69
C LEU A 292 0.13 0.34 21.40
N ILE A 293 -0.75 1.27 21.03
CA ILE A 293 -0.86 2.62 21.60
C ILE A 293 -1.96 2.63 22.67
N PHE A 294 -3.13 2.08 22.35
CA PHE A 294 -4.29 2.02 23.24
C PHE A 294 -4.41 0.65 23.94
N SER A 295 -3.35 0.23 24.64
CA SER A 295 -3.23 -1.12 25.22
C SER A 295 -4.25 -1.45 26.32
N LYS A 296 -4.91 -0.43 26.90
CA LYS A 296 -5.93 -0.60 27.95
C LYS A 296 -7.33 -0.87 27.39
N MET A 297 -7.55 -0.67 26.09
CA MET A 297 -8.84 -0.87 25.45
C MET A 297 -8.98 -2.32 24.97
N SER A 298 -10.16 -2.91 25.12
CA SER A 298 -10.42 -4.23 24.54
C SER A 298 -10.31 -4.16 23.02
N LYS A 299 -9.75 -5.21 22.40
CA LYS A 299 -9.61 -5.28 20.94
C LYS A 299 -10.94 -5.03 20.23
N ARG A 300 -12.02 -5.63 20.74
CA ARG A 300 -13.38 -5.46 20.22
C ARG A 300 -13.82 -3.99 20.19
N ASN A 301 -13.66 -3.28 21.30
CA ASN A 301 -14.09 -1.88 21.39
C ASN A 301 -13.24 -0.98 20.48
N LEU A 302 -11.93 -1.25 20.43
CA LEU A 302 -11.03 -0.52 19.53
C LEU A 302 -11.42 -0.74 18.07
N THR A 303 -11.66 -1.98 17.64
CA THR A 303 -12.12 -2.29 16.27
C THR A 303 -13.42 -1.58 15.93
N ILE A 304 -14.40 -1.52 16.84
CA ILE A 304 -15.67 -0.80 16.62
C ILE A 304 -15.42 0.70 16.44
N ILE A 305 -14.65 1.33 17.35
CA ILE A 305 -14.37 2.77 17.27
C ILE A 305 -13.65 3.11 15.95
N LEU A 306 -12.62 2.34 15.61
CA LEU A 306 -11.86 2.54 14.39
C LEU A 306 -12.71 2.30 13.12
N GLY A 307 -13.58 1.29 13.14
CA GLY A 307 -14.49 1.02 12.02
C GLY A 307 -15.54 2.11 11.84
N LEU A 308 -16.05 2.69 12.94
CA LEU A 308 -16.93 3.86 12.89
C LEU A 308 -16.19 5.08 12.30
N ILE A 309 -14.97 5.36 12.76
CA ILE A 309 -14.14 6.45 12.20
C ILE A 309 -13.93 6.26 10.70
N ALA A 310 -13.51 5.06 10.28
CA ALA A 310 -13.27 4.77 8.86
C ALA A 310 -14.56 4.81 8.01
N THR A 311 -15.69 4.38 8.56
CA THR A 311 -17.00 4.50 7.92
C THR A 311 -17.39 5.98 7.77
N SER A 312 -17.17 6.81 8.79
CA SER A 312 -17.40 8.25 8.70
C SER A 312 -16.56 8.91 7.60
N LEU A 313 -15.29 8.50 7.42
CA LEU A 313 -14.46 8.98 6.31
C LEU A 313 -15.11 8.68 4.94
N ALA A 314 -15.71 7.49 4.78
CA ALA A 314 -16.46 7.13 3.57
C ALA A 314 -17.72 7.97 3.39
N VAL A 315 -18.48 8.21 4.46
CA VAL A 315 -19.68 9.06 4.43
C VAL A 315 -19.34 10.50 4.01
N PHE A 316 -18.18 11.01 4.41
CA PHE A 316 -17.69 12.35 4.03
C PHE A 316 -16.91 12.39 2.70
N GLY A 317 -16.90 11.32 1.91
CA GLY A 317 -16.34 11.36 0.56
C GLY A 317 -14.81 11.27 0.47
N ILE A 318 -14.14 10.53 1.38
CA ILE A 318 -12.68 10.30 1.25
C ILE A 318 -12.28 9.69 -0.11
N TYR A 319 -13.17 8.87 -0.70
CA TYR A 319 -12.97 8.23 -1.99
C TYR A 319 -13.01 9.23 -3.17
N ASP A 320 -13.69 10.36 -3.04
CA ASP A 320 -13.65 11.44 -4.04
C ASP A 320 -12.26 12.10 -4.09
N ASN A 321 -11.47 11.94 -3.04
CA ASN A 321 -10.10 12.43 -2.91
C ASN A 321 -9.07 11.30 -3.06
N PHE A 322 -9.38 10.25 -3.84
CA PHE A 322 -8.55 9.06 -3.98
C PHE A 322 -7.09 9.38 -4.37
N ILE A 323 -6.89 10.24 -5.37
CA ILE A 323 -5.55 10.65 -5.82
C ILE A 323 -4.80 11.40 -4.71
N THR A 324 -5.46 12.33 -4.04
CA THR A 324 -4.88 13.06 -2.89
C THR A 324 -4.51 12.11 -1.76
N PHE A 325 -5.35 11.11 -1.48
CA PHE A 325 -5.07 10.08 -0.50
C PHE A 325 -3.82 9.28 -0.87
N LEU A 326 -3.67 8.83 -2.12
CA LEU A 326 -2.45 8.14 -2.60
C LEU A 326 -1.19 8.99 -2.42
N ASN A 327 -1.27 10.28 -2.77
CA ASN A 327 -0.17 11.22 -2.63
C ASN A 327 0.24 11.42 -1.16
N ILE A 328 -0.71 11.54 -0.24
CA ILE A 328 -0.42 11.64 1.21
C ILE A 328 0.29 10.38 1.70
N LEU A 329 -0.16 9.19 1.27
CA LEU A 329 0.51 7.94 1.61
C LEU A 329 1.94 7.91 1.07
N ALA A 330 2.15 8.29 -0.18
CA ALA A 330 3.49 8.38 -0.78
C ALA A 330 4.41 9.31 0.01
N ILE A 331 3.95 10.52 0.33
CA ILE A 331 4.71 11.54 1.07
C ILE A 331 5.19 11.00 2.42
N ILE A 332 4.30 10.37 3.17
CA ILE A 332 4.60 9.96 4.54
C ILE A 332 5.37 8.64 4.58
N ILE A 333 5.01 7.68 3.72
CA ILE A 333 5.41 6.28 3.88
C ILE A 333 6.62 5.93 3.01
N ALA A 334 6.75 6.46 1.80
CA ALA A 334 7.86 6.10 0.89
C ALA A 334 9.26 6.23 1.54
N PRO A 335 9.58 7.31 2.29
CA PRO A 335 10.91 7.46 2.89
C PRO A 335 11.25 6.37 3.89
N ILE A 336 10.26 5.77 4.57
CA ILE A 336 10.49 4.72 5.57
C ILE A 336 11.16 3.51 4.94
N GLY A 337 10.71 3.12 3.75
CA GLY A 337 11.30 2.03 2.95
C GLY A 337 12.78 2.26 2.67
N GLY A 338 13.12 3.49 2.23
CA GLY A 338 14.50 3.90 1.99
C GLY A 338 15.36 3.88 3.25
N ILE A 339 14.84 4.40 4.36
CA ILE A 339 15.58 4.52 5.64
C ILE A 339 15.99 3.16 6.19
N TYR A 340 15.07 2.19 6.31
CA TYR A 340 15.48 0.89 6.84
C TYR A 340 16.34 0.11 5.83
N SER A 341 16.17 0.35 4.53
CA SER A 341 17.02 -0.25 3.51
C SER A 341 18.45 0.26 3.58
N ALA A 342 18.65 1.57 3.78
CA ALA A 342 19.96 2.16 4.04
C ALA A 342 20.61 1.57 5.30
N GLU A 343 19.82 1.37 6.35
CA GLU A 343 20.29 0.76 7.59
C GLU A 343 20.72 -0.70 7.36
N TYR A 344 20.04 -1.44 6.48
CA TYR A 344 20.36 -2.84 6.18
C TYR A 344 21.57 -3.00 5.26
N PHE A 345 21.61 -2.28 4.14
CA PHE A 345 22.62 -2.47 3.09
C PHE A 345 23.94 -1.75 3.38
N VAL A 346 23.88 -0.55 3.98
CA VAL A 346 25.05 0.33 4.11
C VAL A 346 25.48 0.47 5.57
N ILE A 347 24.60 0.94 6.46
CA ILE A 347 25.00 1.39 7.80
C ILE A 347 25.24 0.20 8.75
N LYS A 348 24.38 -0.83 8.67
CA LYS A 348 24.41 -2.13 9.38
C LYS A 348 24.37 -2.07 10.91
N GLU A 349 24.41 -0.88 11.52
CA GLU A 349 24.54 -0.71 12.98
C GLU A 349 23.35 -1.29 13.73
N LYS A 350 22.12 -0.96 13.32
CA LYS A 350 20.93 -1.45 14.03
C LYS A 350 20.68 -2.94 13.83
N PHE A 351 21.04 -3.50 12.68
CA PHE A 351 20.90 -4.94 12.44
C PHE A 351 21.97 -5.76 13.19
N LYS A 352 23.18 -5.23 13.39
CA LYS A 352 24.17 -5.84 14.30
C LYS A 352 23.67 -5.92 15.74
N MET A 353 22.97 -4.90 16.22
CA MET A 353 22.36 -4.95 17.56
C MET A 353 21.38 -6.13 17.70
N ILE A 354 20.67 -6.49 16.64
CA ILE A 354 19.75 -7.64 16.63
C ILE A 354 20.53 -8.96 16.72
N GLU A 355 21.63 -9.08 15.98
CA GLU A 355 22.50 -10.26 16.01
C GLU A 355 23.17 -10.44 17.39
N GLU A 356 23.51 -9.34 18.04
CA GLU A 356 24.09 -9.29 19.39
C GLU A 356 23.03 -9.39 20.51
N ASN A 357 21.76 -9.63 20.20
CA ASN A 357 20.64 -9.68 21.15
C ASN A 357 20.51 -8.42 22.05
N LYS A 358 20.94 -7.26 21.55
CA LYS A 358 20.80 -5.99 22.26
C LYS A 358 19.36 -5.47 22.14
N GLU A 359 18.91 -4.82 23.20
CA GLU A 359 17.62 -4.13 23.18
C GLU A 359 17.60 -2.97 22.18
N ALA A 360 16.46 -2.79 21.52
CA ALA A 360 16.24 -1.62 20.68
C ALA A 360 16.26 -0.32 21.50
N ASN A 361 16.89 0.71 20.94
CA ASN A 361 16.94 2.04 21.56
C ASN A 361 15.52 2.60 21.78
N SER A 362 15.36 3.50 22.77
CA SER A 362 14.08 4.17 23.01
C SER A 362 13.62 4.97 21.78
N ILE A 363 14.54 5.73 21.18
CA ILE A 363 14.33 6.47 19.93
C ILE A 363 15.67 6.56 19.17
N VAL A 364 15.61 6.53 17.84
CA VAL A 364 16.77 6.74 16.97
C VAL A 364 16.60 8.07 16.24
N ILE A 365 17.15 9.13 16.81
CA ILE A 365 16.94 10.52 16.36
C ILE A 365 17.35 10.72 14.90
N ARG A 366 18.48 10.15 14.46
CA ARG A 366 18.93 10.25 13.07
C ARG A 366 17.88 9.76 12.06
N SER A 367 17.16 8.69 12.39
CA SER A 367 16.15 8.11 11.51
C SER A 367 14.85 8.90 11.54
N MET A 368 14.52 9.52 12.67
CA MET A 368 13.39 10.47 12.74
C MET A 368 13.66 11.73 11.91
N ILE A 369 14.89 12.26 11.96
CA ILE A 369 15.30 13.41 11.13
C ILE A 369 15.29 13.02 9.64
N ALA A 370 15.88 11.87 9.29
CA ALA A 370 15.87 11.37 7.91
C ALA A 370 14.45 11.19 7.38
N TRP A 371 13.51 10.74 8.22
CA TRP A 371 12.11 10.64 7.86
C TRP A 371 11.46 12.00 7.62
N GLY A 372 11.66 12.97 8.53
CA GLY A 372 11.14 14.32 8.35
C GLY A 372 11.65 15.01 7.07
N ILE A 373 12.95 14.86 6.76
CA ILE A 373 13.54 15.39 5.52
C ILE A 373 13.00 14.64 4.29
N GLY A 374 12.85 13.31 4.37
CA GLY A 374 12.25 12.53 3.29
C GLY A 374 10.80 12.93 3.00
N ILE A 375 10.00 13.16 4.04
CA ILE A 375 8.63 13.70 3.93
C ILE A 375 8.66 15.04 3.21
N LEU A 376 9.52 15.96 3.66
CA LEU A 376 9.64 17.29 3.07
C LEU A 376 10.01 17.22 1.59
N ILE A 377 11.03 16.43 1.22
CA ILE A 377 11.44 16.28 -0.19
C ILE A 377 10.29 15.70 -1.02
N THR A 378 9.62 14.66 -0.53
CA THR A 378 8.50 14.05 -1.26
C THR A 378 7.34 15.02 -1.44
N TYR A 379 7.03 15.81 -0.41
CA TYR A 379 6.00 16.85 -0.49
C TYR A 379 6.35 17.91 -1.54
N LEU A 380 7.61 18.37 -1.55
CA LEU A 380 8.08 19.37 -2.52
C LEU A 380 8.06 18.85 -3.96
N THR A 381 8.29 17.55 -4.17
CA THR A 381 8.24 16.92 -5.51
C THR A 381 6.84 16.52 -5.96
N THR A 382 5.91 16.24 -5.03
CA THR A 382 4.52 15.86 -5.35
C THR A 382 3.78 16.97 -6.09
N GLY A 383 4.06 18.22 -5.73
CA GLY A 383 3.39 19.37 -6.31
C GLY A 383 1.92 19.52 -5.95
N ASN A 384 1.38 20.68 -6.28
CA ASN A 384 -0.03 21.02 -6.13
C ASN A 384 -0.62 21.35 -7.52
N GLN A 385 -1.81 21.96 -7.59
CA GLN A 385 -2.45 22.33 -8.87
C GLN A 385 -1.60 23.30 -9.73
N GLN A 386 -0.57 23.94 -9.17
CA GLN A 386 0.37 24.83 -9.87
C GLN A 386 1.68 24.12 -10.27
N GLY A 387 1.80 22.82 -9.99
CA GLY A 387 2.98 22.00 -10.26
C GLY A 387 3.82 21.70 -9.01
N ALA A 388 4.92 20.98 -9.22
CA ALA A 388 5.90 20.66 -8.18
C ALA A 388 6.73 21.89 -7.79
N TYR A 389 7.05 22.04 -6.50
CA TYR A 389 7.95 23.09 -6.03
C TYR A 389 9.38 22.82 -6.48
N ILE A 390 9.77 21.54 -6.53
CA ILE A 390 11.05 21.07 -7.07
C ILE A 390 10.80 19.84 -7.94
N THR A 391 11.59 19.66 -9.00
CA THR A 391 11.53 18.45 -9.84
C THR A 391 12.84 17.68 -9.69
N LEU A 392 12.74 16.43 -9.21
CA LEU A 392 13.84 15.48 -9.20
C LEU A 392 13.63 14.45 -10.31
N THR A 393 13.11 13.27 -9.99
CA THR A 393 12.79 12.25 -11.02
C THR A 393 11.47 12.51 -11.74
N GLY A 394 10.64 13.42 -11.24
CA GLY A 394 9.25 13.59 -11.66
C GLY A 394 8.30 12.52 -11.11
N ILE A 395 8.80 11.64 -10.23
CA ILE A 395 8.06 10.55 -9.60
C ILE A 395 8.22 10.68 -8.06
N PRO A 396 7.35 11.46 -7.41
CA PRO A 396 7.45 11.75 -5.97
C PRO A 396 7.66 10.56 -5.03
N PRO A 397 6.90 9.44 -5.08
CA PRO A 397 7.16 8.30 -4.21
C PRO A 397 8.56 7.69 -4.39
N LEU A 398 9.12 7.73 -5.61
CA LEU A 398 10.49 7.29 -5.86
C LEU A 398 11.49 8.26 -5.24
N ASP A 399 11.28 9.57 -5.42
CA ASP A 399 12.10 10.62 -4.79
C ASP A 399 12.11 10.47 -3.26
N GLY A 400 10.95 10.22 -2.66
CA GLY A 400 10.81 10.01 -1.22
C GLY A 400 11.58 8.80 -0.71
N PHE A 401 11.48 7.67 -1.41
CA PHE A 401 12.23 6.46 -1.09
C PHE A 401 13.75 6.71 -1.19
N ILE A 402 14.22 7.31 -2.28
CA ILE A 402 15.64 7.62 -2.50
C ILE A 402 16.14 8.63 -1.45
N ALA A 403 15.38 9.68 -1.18
CA ALA A 403 15.70 10.68 -0.16
C ALA A 403 15.83 10.05 1.22
N GLY A 404 14.87 9.20 1.63
CA GLY A 404 14.94 8.46 2.87
C GLY A 404 16.22 7.62 2.98
N PHE A 405 16.61 6.94 1.90
CA PHE A 405 17.85 6.16 1.86
C PHE A 405 19.10 7.04 1.99
N ILE A 406 19.26 8.05 1.12
CA ILE A 406 20.45 8.90 1.05
C ILE A 406 20.63 9.70 2.34
N VAL A 407 19.57 10.33 2.83
CA VAL A 407 19.63 11.15 4.05
C VAL A 407 19.97 10.30 5.27
N GLN A 408 19.41 9.09 5.38
CA GLN A 408 19.76 8.16 6.46
C GLN A 408 21.25 7.80 6.42
N VAL A 409 21.83 7.58 5.24
CA VAL A 409 23.27 7.31 5.07
C VAL A 409 24.10 8.51 5.51
N ILE A 410 23.83 9.70 4.97
CA ILE A 410 24.59 10.93 5.25
C ILE A 410 24.57 11.25 6.75
N ILE A 411 23.38 11.32 7.35
CA ILE A 411 23.23 11.66 8.77
C ILE A 411 23.94 10.61 9.64
N SER A 412 23.89 9.33 9.28
CA SER A 412 24.57 8.28 10.05
C SER A 412 26.08 8.45 10.06
N PHE A 413 26.70 8.89 8.97
CA PHE A 413 28.13 9.16 8.93
C PHE A 413 28.50 10.42 9.72
N VAL A 414 27.71 11.49 9.62
CA VAL A 414 27.90 12.72 10.42
C VAL A 414 27.84 12.42 11.91
N PHE A 415 26.84 11.66 12.37
CA PHE A 415 26.71 11.28 13.78
C PHE A 415 27.87 10.39 14.27
N LYS A 416 28.40 9.51 13.42
CA LYS A 416 29.58 8.70 13.75
C LYS A 416 30.83 9.58 13.93
N SER A 417 31.04 10.57 13.06
CA SER A 417 32.16 11.51 13.16
C SER A 417 32.12 12.30 14.47
N ILE A 418 30.95 12.89 14.79
CA ILE A 418 30.76 13.66 16.03
C ILE A 418 31.01 12.81 17.27
N LYS A 419 30.62 11.53 17.24
CA LYS A 419 30.84 10.61 18.37
C LYS A 419 32.32 10.25 18.52
N SER A 420 33.05 10.05 17.41
CA SER A 420 34.49 9.81 17.43
C SER A 420 35.25 11.00 18.04
N GLU A 421 34.96 12.22 17.59
CA GLU A 421 35.60 13.43 18.11
C GLU A 421 35.36 13.64 19.60
N LYS A 422 34.16 13.33 20.11
CA LYS A 422 33.88 13.40 21.55
C LYS A 422 34.70 12.38 22.35
N ILE A 423 34.87 11.16 21.84
CA ILE A 423 35.67 10.13 22.50
C ILE A 423 37.15 10.54 22.52
N ASP A 424 37.66 11.10 21.43
CA ASP A 424 39.04 11.56 21.35
C ASP A 424 39.30 12.73 22.29
N LYS A 425 38.37 13.71 22.37
CA LYS A 425 38.43 14.80 23.36
C LYS A 425 38.40 14.30 24.81
N HIS A 426 37.59 13.27 25.12
CA HIS A 426 37.59 12.67 26.45
C HIS A 426 38.87 11.90 26.77
N LYS A 427 39.50 11.22 25.79
CA LYS A 427 40.79 10.56 25.98
C LYS A 427 41.95 11.54 26.18
N VAL A 428 41.91 12.70 25.50
CA VAL A 428 42.91 13.76 25.66
C VAL A 428 42.78 14.43 27.04
N ASN A 429 41.56 14.74 27.48
CA ASN A 429 41.33 15.36 28.79
C ASN A 429 41.44 14.39 29.97
N GLY A 430 41.32 13.08 29.75
CA GLY A 430 41.47 12.03 30.77
C GLY A 430 42.91 11.58 31.05
N LYS A 431 43.90 12.17 30.38
CA LYS A 431 45.35 11.95 30.66
C LYS A 431 45.99 13.05 31.52
N ALA A 432 45.18 13.95 32.08
CA ALA A 432 45.61 14.96 33.03
C ALA A 432 44.99 14.69 34.41
N VAL A 433 45.36 13.56 35.03
CA VAL A 433 45.27 13.34 36.48
C VAL A 433 46.48 12.54 36.91
#